data_AF-A0A068WFI6-F1
#
_entry.id   AF-A0A068WFI6-F1
#
_cell.length_a   1.000
_cell.length_b   1.000
_cell.length_c   1.000
_cell.angle_alpha   90.00
_cell.angle_beta   90.00
_cell.angle_gamma   90.00
#
_symmetry.space_group_name_H-M   'P 1'
#
loop_
_entity.id
_entity.type
_entity.pdbx_description
1 polymer ?
#
loop_
_entity_poly.entity_id
_entity_poly.type
_entity_poly.pdbx_seq_one_letter_code
_entity_poly.pdbx_strand_id
1 'polypeptide(L)'
;MEGRLGSLNFRDIAVTTLYLPFCCMIGCLSYAMFFYFDEVTESKCGVHNFVPSISGAVCMRPLLHLWRFCIVAHAVPRVFVTHLYYRAHMALADKVTLWKSYTSLVSLVYLFDLTDILSLCGLTIVSTVDNFNVHEFFFIIFGLSSLLYMTLKFYLHFCLNCQRILPRTFKKSLEDKAIFLTLMLFCGVFAAKYYYEHHILCRPNAFSWFSIAEFGIAFANMGFHGTAAKDFYNLKIVASLT
;
A
#
# COMPACT_ATOMS: atom_id res chain seq x y z
N MET A 1 11.83 -3.64 40.21
CA MET A 1 10.56 -4.28 39.79
C MET A 1 10.21 -3.71 38.44
N GLU A 2 10.36 -4.47 37.36
CA GLU A 2 9.98 -4.02 36.01
C GLU A 2 8.45 -3.84 35.97
N GLY A 3 7.99 -2.60 35.89
CA GLY A 3 6.56 -2.29 35.79
C GLY A 3 6.08 -2.54 34.37
N ARG A 4 5.23 -3.56 34.15
CA ARG A 4 4.52 -3.71 32.87
C ARG A 4 3.42 -2.65 32.79
N LEU A 5 3.55 -1.73 31.82
CA LEU A 5 2.58 -0.64 31.60
C LEU A 5 1.31 -1.15 30.88
N GLY A 6 1.46 -2.16 30.01
CA GLY A 6 0.36 -2.78 29.28
C GLY A 6 0.82 -3.70 28.15
N SER A 7 -0.13 -4.44 27.57
CA SER A 7 0.11 -5.27 26.38
C SER A 7 -0.99 -5.09 25.35
N LEU A 8 -0.62 -4.97 24.08
CA LEU A 8 -1.55 -4.87 22.94
C LEU A 8 -1.32 -6.04 21.99
N ASN A 9 -2.40 -6.57 21.40
CA ASN A 9 -2.25 -7.57 20.35
C ASN A 9 -1.82 -6.90 19.06
N PHE A 10 -0.81 -7.45 18.39
CA PHE A 10 -0.33 -6.93 17.12
C PHE A 10 -1.45 -6.88 16.06
N ARG A 11 -2.35 -7.88 16.08
CA ARG A 11 -3.50 -7.94 15.16
C ARG A 11 -4.36 -6.68 15.23
N ASP A 12 -4.66 -6.19 16.42
CA ASP A 12 -5.56 -5.05 16.60
C ASP A 12 -4.91 -3.75 16.06
N ILE A 13 -3.61 -3.60 16.28
CA ILE A 13 -2.81 -2.51 15.72
C ILE A 13 -2.79 -2.59 14.19
N ALA A 14 -2.44 -3.76 13.63
CA ALA A 14 -2.36 -3.95 12.19
C ALA A 14 -3.70 -3.71 11.48
N VAL A 15 -4.81 -4.17 12.08
CA VAL A 15 -6.17 -3.95 11.56
C VAL A 15 -6.55 -2.47 11.64
N THR A 16 -6.25 -1.79 12.75
CA THR A 16 -6.54 -0.35 12.90
C THR A 16 -5.75 0.49 11.90
N THR A 17 -4.47 0.17 11.71
CA THR A 17 -3.60 0.83 10.71
C THR A 17 -4.15 0.66 9.30
N LEU A 18 -4.81 -0.46 8.99
CA LEU A 18 -5.42 -0.70 7.68
C LEU A 18 -6.73 0.08 7.48
N TYR A 19 -7.59 0.10 8.49
CA TYR A 19 -8.90 0.77 8.38
C TYR A 19 -8.78 2.29 8.30
N LEU A 20 -7.75 2.89 8.93
CA LEU A 20 -7.57 4.34 8.92
C LEU A 20 -7.49 4.95 7.49
N PRO A 21 -6.53 4.55 6.63
CA PRO A 21 -6.45 5.07 5.27
C PRO A 21 -7.63 4.62 4.39
N PHE A 22 -8.16 3.41 4.61
CA PHE A 22 -9.30 2.90 3.84
C PHE A 22 -10.56 3.74 4.08
N CYS A 23 -10.95 3.96 5.34
CA CYS A 23 -12.10 4.79 5.69
C CYS A 23 -11.89 6.24 5.28
N CYS A 24 -10.66 6.76 5.41
CA CYS A 24 -10.33 8.11 4.94
C CYS A 24 -10.49 8.24 3.43
N MET A 25 -10.02 7.27 2.65
CA MET A 25 -10.15 7.24 1.19
C MET A 25 -11.62 7.27 0.75
N ILE A 26 -12.45 6.38 1.32
CA ILE A 26 -13.88 6.32 1.00
C ILE A 26 -14.62 7.58 1.46
N GLY A 27 -14.29 8.10 2.64
CA GLY A 27 -14.87 9.34 3.17
C GLY A 27 -14.55 10.55 2.30
N CYS A 28 -13.28 10.73 1.92
CA CYS A 28 -12.85 11.81 1.04
C CYS A 28 -13.48 11.70 -0.35
N LEU A 29 -13.50 10.49 -0.95
CA LEU A 29 -14.15 10.27 -2.24
C LEU A 29 -15.63 10.62 -2.18
N SER A 30 -16.35 10.11 -1.18
CA SER A 30 -17.78 10.37 -1.04
C SER A 30 -18.04 11.87 -0.90
N TYR A 31 -17.30 12.54 -0.01
CA TYR A 31 -17.44 13.98 0.20
C TYR A 31 -17.15 14.78 -1.08
N ALA A 32 -16.06 14.46 -1.78
CA ALA A 32 -15.69 15.10 -3.03
C ALA A 32 -16.77 14.93 -4.11
N MET A 33 -17.31 13.71 -4.25
CA MET A 33 -18.37 13.42 -5.22
C MET A 33 -19.69 14.14 -4.91
N PHE A 34 -20.01 14.38 -3.63
CA PHE A 34 -21.25 15.07 -3.26
C PHE A 34 -21.14 16.60 -3.34
N PHE A 35 -19.99 17.17 -2.98
CA PHE A 35 -19.85 18.62 -2.81
C PHE A 35 -18.99 19.31 -3.88
N TYR A 36 -18.17 18.55 -4.62
CA TYR A 36 -17.18 19.09 -5.57
C TYR A 36 -17.13 18.28 -6.88
N PHE A 37 -18.25 17.70 -7.30
CA PHE A 37 -18.31 16.75 -8.41
C PHE A 37 -17.67 17.30 -9.70
N ASP A 38 -18.06 18.51 -10.09
CA ASP A 38 -17.59 19.13 -11.33
C ASP A 38 -16.07 19.41 -11.25
N GLU A 39 -15.59 19.92 -10.12
CA GLU A 39 -14.19 20.27 -9.92
C GLU A 39 -13.27 19.05 -9.86
N VAL A 40 -13.73 17.93 -9.27
CA VAL A 40 -12.90 16.72 -9.12
C VAL A 40 -12.93 15.81 -10.34
N THR A 41 -13.96 15.95 -11.19
CA THR A 41 -14.06 15.20 -12.46
C THR A 41 -13.49 15.97 -13.66
N GLU A 42 -13.23 17.27 -13.50
CA GLU A 42 -12.55 18.07 -14.50
C GLU A 42 -11.15 17.51 -14.81
N SER A 43 -10.82 17.45 -16.10
CA SER A 43 -9.53 16.96 -16.57
C SER A 43 -8.97 17.91 -17.62
N LYS A 44 -7.65 17.87 -17.83
CA LYS A 44 -6.96 18.73 -18.82
C LYS A 44 -7.54 18.62 -20.24
N CYS A 45 -8.14 17.48 -20.59
CA CYS A 45 -8.75 17.25 -21.89
C CYS A 45 -10.15 17.87 -22.03
N GLY A 46 -10.77 18.38 -20.96
CA GLY A 46 -12.12 18.95 -20.99
C GLY A 46 -13.22 17.96 -21.42
N VAL A 47 -12.97 16.66 -21.30
CA VAL A 47 -13.92 15.60 -21.64
C VAL A 47 -14.67 15.11 -20.41
N HIS A 48 -15.88 14.59 -20.62
CA HIS A 48 -16.72 14.04 -19.57
C HIS A 48 -16.02 12.91 -18.80
N ASN A 49 -16.14 12.94 -17.47
CA ASN A 49 -15.67 11.95 -16.52
C ASN A 49 -16.70 11.82 -15.39
N PHE A 50 -16.78 10.64 -14.77
CA PHE A 50 -17.80 10.32 -13.77
C PHE A 50 -17.23 9.88 -12.41
N VAL A 51 -15.92 9.64 -12.34
CA VAL A 51 -15.19 9.30 -11.11
C VAL A 51 -13.85 10.06 -11.11
N PRO A 52 -13.49 10.74 -10.00
CA PRO A 52 -12.21 11.38 -9.81
C PRO A 52 -11.13 10.40 -9.38
N SER A 53 -9.87 10.76 -9.56
CA SER A 53 -8.71 10.06 -8.98
C SER A 53 -8.67 10.24 -7.46
N ILE A 54 -7.92 9.39 -6.74
CA ILE A 54 -7.69 9.55 -5.30
C ILE A 54 -7.09 10.93 -5.04
N SER A 55 -6.05 11.28 -5.79
CA SER A 55 -5.37 12.57 -5.68
C SER A 55 -6.27 13.76 -5.99
N GLY A 56 -7.25 13.62 -6.89
CA GLY A 56 -8.27 14.64 -7.16
C GLY A 56 -9.30 14.76 -6.03
N ALA A 57 -9.76 13.63 -5.48
CA ALA A 57 -10.73 13.65 -4.38
C ALA A 57 -10.17 14.26 -3.09
N VAL A 58 -8.88 14.06 -2.82
CA VAL A 58 -8.24 14.52 -1.58
C VAL A 58 -7.61 15.90 -1.69
N CYS A 59 -7.57 16.54 -2.86
CA CYS A 59 -6.91 17.85 -3.02
C CYS A 59 -7.71 19.03 -2.42
N MET A 60 -9.01 18.82 -2.15
CA MET A 60 -9.89 19.85 -1.59
C MET A 60 -9.64 20.06 -0.08
N ARG A 61 -9.72 21.31 0.40
CA ARG A 61 -9.68 21.60 1.84
C ARG A 61 -11.09 21.47 2.43
N PRO A 62 -11.29 20.79 3.58
CA PRO A 62 -10.28 20.28 4.53
C PRO A 62 -9.79 18.85 4.28
N LEU A 63 -10.30 18.14 3.26
CA LEU A 63 -9.99 16.72 2.97
C LEU A 63 -8.49 16.46 2.82
N LEU A 64 -7.74 17.39 2.23
CA LEU A 64 -6.30 17.32 2.07
C LEU A 64 -5.56 17.13 3.40
N HIS A 65 -5.95 17.87 4.44
CA HIS A 65 -5.30 17.78 5.74
C HIS A 65 -5.63 16.48 6.45
N LEU A 66 -6.89 16.04 6.35
CA LEU A 66 -7.33 14.75 6.87
C LEU A 66 -6.57 13.59 6.20
N TRP A 67 -6.50 13.60 4.87
CA TRP A 67 -5.78 12.59 4.10
C TRP A 67 -4.31 12.54 4.47
N ARG A 68 -3.63 13.70 4.54
CA ARG A 68 -2.23 13.78 4.97
C ARG A 68 -2.00 13.22 6.36
N PHE A 69 -2.85 13.57 7.32
CA PHE A 69 -2.78 13.03 8.67
C PHE A 69 -2.94 11.51 8.68
N CYS A 70 -3.97 10.98 8.01
CA CYS A 70 -4.24 9.55 7.95
C CYS A 70 -3.06 8.78 7.31
N ILE A 71 -2.49 9.29 6.21
CA ILE A 71 -1.36 8.64 5.55
C ILE A 71 -0.07 8.75 6.38
N VAL A 72 0.23 9.88 7.01
CA VAL A 72 1.44 9.97 7.85
C VAL A 72 1.30 9.10 9.11
N ALA A 73 0.11 9.10 9.74
CA ALA A 73 -0.16 8.29 10.92
C ALA A 73 -0.08 6.78 10.63
N HIS A 74 -0.56 6.32 9.47
CA HIS A 74 -0.47 4.90 9.09
C HIS A 74 0.94 4.46 8.68
N ALA A 75 1.82 5.39 8.28
CA ALA A 75 3.18 5.06 7.82
C ALA A 75 4.06 4.50 8.93
N VAL A 76 3.96 5.03 10.16
CA VAL A 76 4.82 4.62 11.29
C VAL A 76 4.60 3.14 11.66
N PRO A 77 3.36 2.64 11.88
CA PRO A 77 3.14 1.22 12.11
C PRO A 77 3.58 0.36 10.92
N ARG A 78 3.44 0.84 9.67
CA ARG A 78 3.91 0.10 8.49
C ARG A 78 5.42 -0.10 8.49
N VAL A 79 6.21 0.94 8.77
CA VAL A 79 7.67 0.81 8.89
C VAL A 79 8.05 -0.21 9.96
N PHE A 80 7.34 -0.21 11.10
CA PHE A 80 7.53 -1.22 12.13
C PHE A 80 7.24 -2.64 11.63
N VAL A 81 6.12 -2.85 10.93
CA VAL A 81 5.76 -4.15 10.33
C VAL A 81 6.80 -4.60 9.29
N THR A 82 7.28 -3.68 8.46
CA THR A 82 8.35 -3.93 7.47
C THR A 82 9.62 -4.44 8.14
N HIS A 83 10.04 -3.79 9.24
CA HIS A 83 11.19 -4.25 10.02
C HIS A 83 10.94 -5.60 10.68
N LEU A 84 9.73 -5.85 11.21
CA LEU A 84 9.36 -7.12 11.80
C LEU A 84 9.45 -8.28 10.79
N TYR A 85 8.96 -8.10 9.56
CA TYR A 85 9.13 -9.09 8.49
C TYR A 85 10.59 -9.33 8.16
N TYR A 86 11.39 -8.27 8.03
CA TYR A 86 12.83 -8.40 7.76
C TYR A 86 13.54 -9.25 8.82
N ARG A 87 13.30 -8.96 10.11
CA ARG A 87 13.87 -9.72 11.23
C ARG A 87 13.40 -11.17 11.23
N ALA A 88 12.10 -11.40 11.00
CA ALA A 88 11.53 -12.75 10.94
C ALA A 88 12.14 -13.59 9.80
N HIS A 89 12.39 -12.99 8.64
CA HIS A 89 13.04 -13.67 7.52
C HIS A 89 14.54 -13.87 7.73
N MET A 90 15.25 -12.90 8.29
CA MET A 90 16.67 -13.08 8.64
C MET A 90 16.88 -14.19 9.67
N ALA A 91 15.97 -14.36 10.63
CA ALA A 91 16.00 -15.48 11.58
C ALA A 91 15.77 -16.86 10.93
N LEU A 92 15.26 -16.91 9.70
CA LEU A 92 15.13 -18.15 8.93
C LEU A 92 16.34 -18.44 8.05
N ALA A 93 17.29 -17.50 7.90
CA ALA A 93 18.42 -17.64 6.98
C ALA A 93 19.25 -18.91 7.26
N ASP A 94 19.48 -19.25 8.53
CA ASP A 94 20.24 -20.44 8.93
C ASP A 94 19.58 -21.76 8.48
N LYS A 95 18.25 -21.75 8.30
CA LYS A 95 17.48 -22.92 7.83
C LYS A 95 17.47 -23.05 6.31
N VAL A 96 17.82 -21.98 5.60
CA VAL A 96 17.76 -21.90 4.13
C VAL A 96 19.17 -22.14 3.57
N THR A 97 19.55 -23.41 3.44
CA THR A 97 20.93 -23.78 3.03
C THR A 97 21.16 -23.78 1.52
N LEU A 98 20.12 -24.06 0.74
CA LEU A 98 20.22 -24.24 -0.72
C LEU A 98 20.09 -22.95 -1.53
N TRP A 99 19.70 -21.84 -0.90
CA TRP A 99 19.43 -20.57 -1.58
C TRP A 99 20.43 -19.49 -1.18
N LYS A 100 21.56 -19.45 -1.89
CA LYS A 100 22.69 -18.54 -1.59
C LYS A 100 22.33 -17.04 -1.62
N SER A 101 21.37 -16.65 -2.46
CA SER A 101 20.91 -15.26 -2.58
C SER A 101 19.74 -14.90 -1.68
N TYR A 102 19.35 -15.77 -0.74
CA TYR A 102 18.20 -15.57 0.15
C TYR A 102 18.27 -14.24 0.92
N THR A 103 19.38 -13.99 1.61
CA THR A 103 19.55 -12.78 2.43
C THR A 103 19.53 -11.50 1.59
N SER A 104 20.15 -11.53 0.41
CA SER A 104 20.09 -10.41 -0.55
C SER A 104 18.67 -10.14 -1.02
N LEU A 105 17.89 -11.19 -1.32
CA LEU A 105 16.49 -11.02 -1.69
C LEU A 105 15.65 -10.46 -0.52
N VAL A 106 15.85 -10.94 0.70
CA VAL A 106 15.15 -10.43 1.89
C VAL A 106 15.46 -8.93 2.09
N SER A 107 16.71 -8.52 1.92
CA SER A 107 17.10 -7.11 1.97
C SER A 107 16.44 -6.29 0.85
N LEU A 108 16.37 -6.84 -0.37
CA LEU A 108 15.71 -6.17 -1.49
C LEU A 108 14.20 -5.99 -1.27
N VAL A 109 13.52 -7.02 -0.74
CA VAL A 109 12.11 -6.95 -0.33
C VAL A 109 11.90 -5.86 0.71
N TYR A 110 12.79 -5.76 1.70
CA TYR A 110 12.74 -4.71 2.72
C TYR A 110 12.92 -3.31 2.14
N LEU A 111 13.86 -3.13 1.21
CA LEU A 111 14.10 -1.84 0.56
C LEU A 111 12.90 -1.39 -0.29
N PHE A 112 12.29 -2.29 -1.06
CA PHE A 112 11.10 -1.95 -1.83
C PHE A 112 9.89 -1.64 -0.94
N ASP A 113 9.71 -2.35 0.17
CA ASP A 113 8.67 -2.05 1.16
C ASP A 113 8.86 -0.66 1.79
N LEU A 114 10.09 -0.30 2.16
CA LEU A 114 10.38 1.06 2.64
C LEU A 114 10.15 2.12 1.56
N THR A 115 10.55 1.84 0.32
CA THR A 115 10.38 2.76 -0.80
C THR A 115 8.89 2.98 -1.10
N ASP A 116 8.08 1.94 -1.02
CA ASP A 116 6.61 2.00 -1.12
C ASP A 116 6.02 2.95 -0.09
N ILE A 117 6.38 2.78 1.19
CA ILE A 117 5.87 3.63 2.28
C ILE A 117 6.30 5.09 2.09
N LEU A 118 7.58 5.32 1.79
CA LEU A 118 8.13 6.67 1.62
C LEU A 118 7.53 7.38 0.41
N SER A 119 7.35 6.67 -0.71
CA SER A 119 6.75 7.23 -1.91
C SER A 119 5.27 7.51 -1.75
N LEU A 120 4.52 6.68 -1.00
CA LEU A 120 3.13 6.96 -0.63
C LEU A 120 3.00 8.22 0.24
N CYS A 121 3.93 8.40 1.20
CA CYS A 121 4.02 9.64 1.97
C CYS A 121 4.33 10.84 1.08
N GLY A 122 5.31 10.71 0.18
CA GLY A 122 5.67 11.76 -0.79
C GLY A 122 4.50 12.16 -1.70
N LEU A 123 3.80 11.17 -2.25
CA LEU A 123 2.59 11.32 -3.06
C LEU A 123 1.49 12.09 -2.33
N THR A 124 1.39 11.91 -1.02
CA THR A 124 0.38 12.55 -0.18
C THR A 124 0.78 13.95 0.28
N ILE A 125 2.07 14.17 0.54
CA ILE A 125 2.60 15.48 0.95
C ILE A 125 2.59 16.44 -0.23
N VAL A 126 3.05 16.02 -1.41
CA VAL A 126 3.06 16.83 -2.61
C VAL A 126 1.75 16.61 -3.36
N SER A 127 0.82 17.56 -3.28
CA SER A 127 -0.45 17.44 -4.01
C SER A 127 -0.26 17.74 -5.50
N THR A 128 -1.24 17.34 -6.31
CA THR A 128 -1.31 17.65 -7.75
C THR A 128 -1.32 19.16 -8.02
N VAL A 129 -1.85 19.95 -7.09
CA VAL A 129 -1.90 21.42 -7.16
C VAL A 129 -0.56 22.04 -6.79
N ASP A 130 0.18 21.45 -5.85
CA ASP A 130 1.49 21.95 -5.44
C ASP A 130 2.52 21.77 -6.56
N ASN A 131 2.65 20.55 -7.09
CA ASN A 131 3.53 20.24 -8.22
C ASN A 131 3.15 18.91 -8.87
N PHE A 132 2.49 18.99 -10.03
CA PHE A 132 2.05 17.80 -10.78
C PHE A 132 3.19 16.84 -11.13
N ASN A 133 4.34 17.34 -11.60
CA ASN A 133 5.45 16.50 -12.05
C ASN A 133 6.07 15.70 -10.90
N VAL A 134 6.23 16.34 -9.73
CA VAL A 134 6.77 15.67 -8.54
C VAL A 134 5.74 14.68 -7.97
N HIS A 135 4.46 15.04 -7.97
CA HIS A 135 3.38 14.14 -7.57
C HIS A 135 3.34 12.88 -8.45
N GLU A 136 3.40 13.05 -9.77
CA GLU A 136 3.45 11.96 -10.75
C GLU A 136 4.70 11.07 -10.56
N PHE A 137 5.85 11.68 -10.28
CA PHE A 137 7.06 10.93 -9.96
C PHE A 137 6.88 10.01 -8.75
N PHE A 138 6.30 10.52 -7.65
CA PHE A 138 6.00 9.70 -6.48
C PHE A 138 4.94 8.63 -6.77
N PHE A 139 3.95 8.93 -7.61
CA PHE A 139 2.93 7.96 -8.03
C PHE A 139 3.54 6.77 -8.76
N ILE A 140 4.45 7.03 -9.71
CA ILE A 140 5.16 5.99 -10.46
C ILE A 140 6.05 5.16 -9.52
N ILE A 141 6.83 5.81 -8.64
CA ILE A 141 7.68 5.09 -7.69
C ILE A 141 6.85 4.24 -6.74
N PHE A 142 5.74 4.75 -6.22
CA PHE A 142 4.81 4.00 -5.38
C PHE A 142 4.30 2.76 -6.11
N GLY A 143 3.75 2.91 -7.32
CA GLY A 143 3.23 1.78 -8.10
C GLY A 143 4.29 0.72 -8.41
N LEU A 144 5.49 1.13 -8.83
CA LEU A 144 6.59 0.20 -9.14
C LEU A 144 7.14 -0.50 -7.90
N SER A 145 7.39 0.25 -6.82
CA SER A 145 7.92 -0.31 -5.58
C SER A 145 6.91 -1.24 -4.90
N SER A 146 5.62 -0.88 -4.85
CA SER A 146 4.50 -1.75 -4.47
C SER A 146 4.55 -3.08 -5.22
N LEU A 147 4.57 -3.02 -6.56
CA LEU A 147 4.49 -4.22 -7.39
C LEU A 147 5.71 -5.13 -7.19
N LEU A 148 6.90 -4.55 -7.16
CA LEU A 148 8.15 -5.28 -6.93
C LEU A 148 8.16 -5.90 -5.53
N TYR A 149 7.81 -5.14 -4.49
CA TYR A 149 7.69 -5.65 -3.13
C TYR A 149 6.70 -6.82 -3.05
N MET A 150 5.48 -6.66 -3.56
CA MET A 150 4.44 -7.69 -3.50
C MET A 150 4.87 -8.97 -4.24
N THR A 151 5.45 -8.81 -5.43
CA THR A 151 5.95 -9.91 -6.26
C THR A 151 7.09 -10.66 -5.56
N LEU A 152 8.12 -9.93 -5.12
CA LEU A 152 9.30 -10.53 -4.50
C LEU A 152 8.95 -11.17 -3.14
N LYS A 153 8.05 -10.57 -2.36
CA LYS A 153 7.60 -11.14 -1.09
C LYS A 153 6.73 -12.38 -1.30
N PHE A 154 5.83 -12.38 -2.28
CA PHE A 154 5.06 -13.56 -2.63
C PHE A 154 5.99 -14.69 -3.10
N TYR A 155 6.93 -14.39 -4.01
CA TYR A 155 7.94 -15.34 -4.48
C TYR A 155 8.77 -15.92 -3.31
N LEU A 156 9.25 -15.06 -2.41
CA LEU A 156 9.98 -15.46 -1.20
C LEU A 156 9.16 -16.45 -0.36
N HIS A 157 7.90 -16.12 -0.07
CA HIS A 157 7.02 -16.97 0.74
C HIS A 157 6.68 -18.28 0.01
N PHE A 158 6.44 -18.24 -1.29
CA PHE A 158 6.18 -19.41 -2.12
C PHE A 158 7.36 -20.39 -2.10
N CYS A 159 8.58 -19.91 -2.36
CA CYS A 159 9.79 -20.73 -2.31
C CYS A 159 10.01 -21.35 -0.93
N LEU A 160 9.86 -20.56 0.14
CA LEU A 160 9.96 -21.07 1.52
C LEU A 160 8.89 -22.12 1.84
N ASN A 161 7.68 -21.98 1.28
CA ASN A 161 6.60 -22.97 1.43
C ASN A 161 6.92 -24.27 0.69
N CYS A 162 7.47 -24.19 -0.53
CA CYS A 162 7.94 -25.36 -1.28
C CYS A 162 9.04 -26.13 -0.52
N GLN A 163 9.92 -25.41 0.16
CA GLN A 163 10.95 -25.99 1.04
C GLN A 163 10.41 -26.44 2.41
N ARG A 164 9.13 -26.22 2.71
CA ARG A 164 8.48 -26.52 4.02
C ARG A 164 9.12 -25.81 5.22
N ILE A 165 9.81 -24.68 4.97
CA ILE A 165 10.44 -23.83 6.00
C ILE A 165 9.50 -22.72 6.46
N LEU A 166 8.54 -22.32 5.61
CA LEU A 166 7.62 -21.22 5.89
C LEU A 166 6.77 -21.49 7.16
N PRO A 167 6.73 -20.55 8.12
CA PRO A 167 5.86 -20.67 9.29
C PRO A 167 4.39 -20.91 8.91
N ARG A 168 3.69 -21.73 9.72
CA ARG A 168 2.27 -22.06 9.48
C ARG A 168 1.37 -20.82 9.39
N THR A 169 1.70 -19.76 10.12
CA THR A 169 0.94 -18.50 10.11
C THR A 169 1.06 -17.81 8.75
N PHE A 170 2.27 -17.74 8.19
CA PHE A 170 2.54 -17.11 6.89
C PHE A 170 1.97 -17.94 5.74
N LYS A 171 1.92 -19.28 5.90
CA LYS A 171 1.28 -20.16 4.92
C LYS A 171 -0.22 -19.86 4.77
N LYS A 172 -0.93 -19.52 5.85
CA LYS A 172 -2.38 -19.24 5.81
C LYS A 172 -2.73 -17.98 5.03
N SER A 173 -1.82 -17.01 4.94
CA SER A 173 -2.05 -15.76 4.22
C SER A 173 -1.51 -15.76 2.79
N LEU A 174 -0.91 -16.88 2.34
CA LEU A 174 -0.30 -16.97 1.02
C LEU A 174 -1.34 -16.83 -0.10
N GLU A 175 -2.54 -17.37 0.09
CA GLU A 175 -3.66 -17.23 -0.85
C GLU A 175 -4.14 -15.78 -0.92
N ASP A 176 -4.29 -15.08 0.23
CA ASP A 176 -4.64 -13.65 0.23
C ASP A 176 -3.59 -12.82 -0.50
N LYS A 177 -2.29 -13.11 -0.26
CA LYS A 177 -1.18 -12.44 -0.94
C LYS A 177 -1.24 -12.65 -2.46
N ALA A 178 -1.58 -13.86 -2.92
CA ALA A 178 -1.76 -14.15 -4.34
C ALA A 178 -2.92 -13.33 -4.93
N ILE A 179 -4.07 -13.29 -4.25
CA ILE A 179 -5.25 -12.53 -4.69
C ILE A 179 -4.92 -11.04 -4.85
N PHE A 180 -4.31 -10.43 -3.83
CA PHE A 180 -3.97 -9.01 -3.89
C PHE A 180 -2.86 -8.70 -4.91
N LEU A 181 -1.88 -9.59 -5.09
CA LEU A 181 -0.87 -9.45 -6.15
C LEU A 181 -1.51 -9.52 -7.55
N THR A 182 -2.44 -10.46 -7.77
CA THR A 182 -3.18 -10.55 -9.03
C THR A 182 -4.02 -9.30 -9.27
N LEU A 183 -4.69 -8.77 -8.24
CA LEU A 183 -5.44 -7.53 -8.34
C LEU A 183 -4.53 -6.33 -8.69
N MET A 184 -3.38 -6.21 -8.02
CA MET A 184 -2.38 -5.18 -8.30
C MET A 184 -1.90 -5.22 -9.76
N LEU A 185 -1.58 -6.41 -10.28
CA LEU A 185 -1.16 -6.59 -11.67
C LEU A 185 -2.26 -6.20 -12.65
N PHE A 186 -3.49 -6.67 -12.42
CA PHE A 186 -4.64 -6.36 -13.26
C PHE A 186 -4.91 -4.85 -13.30
N CYS A 187 -5.03 -4.21 -12.12
CA CYS A 187 -5.26 -2.78 -12.02
C CYS A 187 -4.07 -1.96 -12.56
N GLY A 188 -2.84 -2.42 -12.39
CA GLY A 188 -1.65 -1.75 -12.94
C GLY A 188 -1.65 -1.69 -14.48
N VAL A 189 -1.95 -2.82 -15.14
CA VAL A 189 -2.09 -2.85 -16.61
C VAL A 189 -3.26 -1.99 -17.08
N PHE A 190 -4.39 -2.07 -16.36
CA PHE A 190 -5.57 -1.27 -16.67
C PHE A 190 -5.28 0.23 -16.53
N ALA A 191 -4.63 0.65 -15.45
CA ALA A 191 -4.20 2.03 -15.22
C ALA A 191 -3.29 2.52 -16.35
N ALA A 192 -2.26 1.74 -16.74
CA ALA A 192 -1.34 2.13 -17.82
C ALA A 192 -2.07 2.35 -19.16
N LYS A 193 -3.03 1.47 -19.50
CA LYS A 193 -3.85 1.61 -20.70
C LYS A 193 -4.64 2.92 -20.68
N TYR A 194 -5.40 3.18 -19.61
CA TYR A 194 -6.28 4.35 -19.55
C TYR A 194 -5.53 5.66 -19.29
N TYR A 195 -4.34 5.60 -18.68
CA TYR A 195 -3.42 6.72 -18.60
C TYR A 195 -3.01 7.16 -20.02
N TYR A 196 -2.65 6.22 -20.90
CA TYR A 196 -2.34 6.52 -22.30
C TYR A 196 -3.56 7.06 -23.07
N GLU A 197 -4.72 6.42 -22.94
CA GLU A 197 -5.96 6.89 -23.59
C GLU A 197 -6.37 8.29 -23.13
N HIS A 198 -6.11 8.64 -21.86
CA HIS A 198 -6.37 9.97 -21.35
C HIS A 198 -5.36 11.01 -21.84
N HIS A 199 -4.05 10.74 -21.67
CA HIS A 199 -3.01 11.74 -21.94
C HIS A 199 -2.76 11.98 -23.43
N ILE A 200 -2.90 10.96 -24.27
CA ILE A 200 -2.56 11.06 -25.70
C ILE A 200 -3.82 11.18 -26.55
N LEU A 201 -4.86 10.40 -26.24
CA LEU A 201 -6.05 10.31 -27.09
C LEU A 201 -7.22 11.18 -26.59
N CYS A 202 -7.13 11.75 -25.38
CA CYS A 202 -8.21 12.51 -24.73
C CYS A 202 -9.58 11.83 -24.85
N ARG A 203 -9.64 10.50 -24.67
CA ARG A 203 -10.91 9.76 -24.78
C ARG A 203 -11.86 10.11 -23.62
N PRO A 204 -13.17 10.29 -23.88
CA PRO A 204 -14.15 10.47 -22.80
C PRO A 204 -14.09 9.32 -21.80
N ASN A 205 -14.26 9.64 -20.52
CA ASN A 205 -14.22 8.71 -19.40
C ASN A 205 -12.89 7.98 -19.15
N ALA A 206 -11.86 8.18 -19.97
CA ALA A 206 -10.58 7.49 -19.80
C ALA A 206 -9.93 7.83 -18.45
N PHE A 207 -10.05 9.08 -18.00
CA PHE A 207 -9.59 9.50 -16.68
C PHE A 207 -10.33 8.79 -15.55
N SER A 208 -11.64 8.58 -15.67
CA SER A 208 -12.42 7.82 -14.67
C SER A 208 -12.04 6.35 -14.61
N TRP A 209 -11.78 5.72 -15.76
CA TRP A 209 -11.30 4.33 -15.78
C TRP A 209 -9.89 4.18 -15.20
N PHE A 210 -9.01 5.15 -15.48
CA PHE A 210 -7.71 5.24 -14.79
C PHE A 210 -7.90 5.36 -13.27
N SER A 211 -8.79 6.24 -12.83
CA SER A 211 -9.08 6.48 -11.42
C SER A 211 -9.63 5.24 -10.71
N ILE A 212 -10.52 4.48 -11.35
CA ILE A 212 -11.02 3.20 -10.81
C ILE A 212 -9.86 2.21 -10.60
N ALA A 213 -8.92 2.13 -11.54
CA ALA A 213 -7.74 1.28 -11.35
C ALA A 213 -6.82 1.78 -10.25
N GLU A 214 -6.69 3.08 -10.06
CA GLU A 214 -5.96 3.67 -8.93
C GLU A 214 -6.56 3.22 -7.58
N PHE A 215 -7.89 3.27 -7.43
CA PHE A 215 -8.57 2.71 -6.24
C PHE A 215 -8.29 1.22 -6.06
N GLY A 216 -8.29 0.45 -7.15
CA GLY A 216 -7.95 -0.97 -7.13
C GLY A 216 -6.51 -1.25 -6.69
N ILE A 217 -5.55 -0.45 -7.17
CA ILE A 217 -4.13 -0.50 -6.76
C ILE A 217 -4.00 -0.19 -5.27
N ALA A 218 -4.64 0.89 -4.79
CA ALA A 218 -4.61 1.27 -3.38
C ALA A 218 -5.22 0.17 -2.50
N PHE A 219 -6.34 -0.42 -2.91
CA PHE A 219 -6.98 -1.53 -2.20
C PHE A 219 -6.10 -2.79 -2.19
N ALA A 220 -5.47 -3.14 -3.31
CA ALA A 220 -4.55 -4.26 -3.40
C ALA A 220 -3.33 -4.08 -2.49
N ASN A 221 -2.71 -2.89 -2.48
CA ASN A 221 -1.60 -2.55 -1.60
C ASN A 221 -2.03 -2.69 -0.12
N MET A 222 -3.11 -2.02 0.27
CA MET A 222 -3.67 -2.09 1.62
C MET A 222 -3.95 -3.54 2.04
N GLY A 223 -4.66 -4.31 1.21
CA GLY A 223 -4.99 -5.70 1.49
C GLY A 223 -3.76 -6.59 1.65
N PHE A 224 -2.75 -6.43 0.78
CA PHE A 224 -1.52 -7.20 0.85
C PHE A 224 -0.73 -6.90 2.13
N HIS A 225 -0.58 -5.63 2.52
CA HIS A 225 0.02 -5.26 3.81
C HIS A 225 -0.82 -5.75 5.00
N GLY A 226 -2.15 -5.70 4.87
CA GLY A 226 -3.11 -6.20 5.84
C GLY A 226 -2.96 -7.69 6.18
N THR A 227 -2.36 -8.49 5.28
CA THR A 227 -2.04 -9.90 5.58
C THR A 227 -1.12 -10.06 6.79
N ALA A 228 -0.38 -9.01 7.20
CA ALA A 228 0.40 -8.99 8.43
C ALA A 228 -0.43 -9.32 9.69
N ALA A 229 -1.70 -8.92 9.72
CA ALA A 229 -2.60 -9.23 10.82
C ALA A 229 -2.83 -10.75 10.98
N LYS A 230 -2.78 -11.51 9.88
CA LYS A 230 -2.84 -12.98 9.88
C LYS A 230 -1.47 -13.61 10.15
N ASP A 231 -0.38 -13.01 9.66
CA ASP A 231 0.98 -13.55 9.79
C ASP A 231 1.52 -13.51 11.22
N PHE A 232 1.19 -12.44 11.94
CA PHE A 232 1.67 -12.17 13.31
C PHE A 232 0.54 -12.16 14.34
N TYR A 233 -0.56 -12.88 14.10
CA TYR A 233 -1.73 -12.87 15.00
C TYR A 233 -1.42 -13.26 16.47
N ASN A 234 -0.37 -14.06 16.68
CA ASN A 234 0.08 -14.49 18.02
C ASN A 234 1.03 -13.50 18.70
N LEU A 235 1.46 -12.44 18.01
CA LEU A 235 2.43 -11.48 18.56
C LEU A 235 1.72 -10.50 19.49
N LYS A 236 2.30 -10.32 20.68
CA LYS A 236 1.89 -9.29 21.65
C LYS A 236 3.00 -8.27 21.81
N ILE A 237 2.64 -6.99 21.73
CA ILE A 237 3.54 -5.87 22.02
C ILE A 237 3.38 -5.54 23.48
N VAL A 238 4.47 -5.54 24.24
CA VAL A 238 4.48 -5.26 25.68
C VAL A 238 5.26 -3.97 25.92
N ALA A 239 4.64 -3.02 26.61
CA ALA A 239 5.32 -1.83 27.10
C ALA A 239 5.72 -2.05 28.57
N SER A 240 6.98 -1.77 28.88
CA SER A 240 7.56 -1.91 30.23
C SER A 240 8.36 -0.65 30.57
N LEU A 241 8.23 -0.20 31.81
CA LEU A 241 9.11 0.83 32.37
C LEU A 241 10.41 0.15 32.80
N THR A 242 11.49 0.42 32.08
CA THR A 242 12.87 0.25 32.55
C THR A 242 13.26 1.41 33.42
#